data_AF-A0AAW2JEL5-F1
#
_entry.id   AF-A0AAW2JEL5-F1
#
_cell.length_a   1.000
_cell.length_b   1.000
_cell.length_c   1.000
_cell.angle_alpha   90.00
_cell.angle_beta   90.00
_cell.angle_gamma   90.00
#
_symmetry.space_group_name_H-M   'P 1'
#
loop_
_entity.id
_entity.type
_entity.pdbx_description
1 polymer ?
#
loop_
_entity_poly.entity_id
_entity_poly.type
_entity_poly.pdbx_seq_one_letter_code
_entity_poly.pdbx_strand_id
1 'polypeptide(L)'
;MKQDAKHLWGIDIVGLFPVAPGQRKFMLVAIEYFTKWVQAEPLAHITQAPGSHPFVGIPREIISDNGRQFKGRRIHEWCQGLHIRQRFTSVAHPQSNGQVEVTNRILVQGIKSRLDRVGGNWTEELTSVLWAYRTTPRGSTGESPFSLV
;
A
#
# COMPACT_ATOMS: atom_id res chain seq x y z
N MET A 1 16.63 -8.55 -20.74
CA MET A 1 16.67 -9.13 -19.38
C MET A 1 16.60 -8.10 -18.23
N LYS A 2 15.99 -6.91 -18.45
CA LYS A 2 15.80 -5.85 -17.43
C LYS A 2 14.36 -5.29 -17.40
N GLN A 3 13.41 -5.90 -18.11
CA GLN A 3 12.00 -5.49 -18.14
C GLN A 3 11.09 -6.42 -17.32
N ASP A 4 11.57 -7.58 -16.87
CA ASP A 4 10.75 -8.58 -16.17
C ASP A 4 10.67 -8.37 -14.64
N ALA A 5 11.38 -7.38 -14.10
CA ALA A 5 11.46 -7.12 -12.65
C ALA A 5 10.52 -6.00 -12.16
N LYS A 6 9.87 -5.27 -13.07
CA LYS A 6 8.83 -4.29 -12.72
C LYS A 6 7.50 -5.05 -12.57
N HIS A 7 6.56 -4.55 -11.79
CA HIS A 7 5.15 -5.02 -11.70
C HIS A 7 4.79 -6.05 -10.61
N LEU A 8 5.64 -6.29 -9.61
CA LEU A 8 5.23 -7.00 -8.39
C LEU A 8 4.81 -5.98 -7.32
N TRP A 9 3.57 -6.11 -6.85
CA TRP A 9 3.02 -5.23 -5.83
C TRP A 9 2.67 -6.02 -4.58
N GLY A 10 2.99 -5.48 -3.42
CA GLY A 10 2.44 -5.97 -2.15
C GLY A 10 1.32 -5.06 -1.69
N ILE A 11 0.23 -5.62 -1.21
CA ILE A 11 -0.90 -4.87 -0.64
C ILE A 11 -1.20 -5.33 0.79
N ASP A 12 -1.59 -4.37 1.63
CA ASP A 12 -2.03 -4.62 2.99
C ASP A 12 -3.06 -3.56 3.42
N ILE A 13 -3.89 -3.86 4.42
CA ILE A 13 -4.79 -2.88 5.03
C ILE A 13 -4.35 -2.65 6.47
N VAL A 14 -3.89 -1.44 6.73
CA VAL A 14 -3.61 -0.94 8.08
C VAL A 14 -4.78 -0.14 8.59
N GLY A 15 -5.03 -0.13 9.90
CA GLY A 15 -6.21 0.56 10.41
C GLY A 15 -6.28 0.74 11.90
N LEU A 16 -7.52 1.01 12.34
CA LEU A 16 -7.87 1.58 13.64
C LEU A 16 -7.29 2.99 13.85
N PHE A 17 -7.32 3.80 12.78
CA PHE A 17 -7.09 5.23 12.88
C PHE A 17 -8.29 5.92 13.55
N PRO A 18 -8.11 7.12 14.13
CA PRO A 18 -9.23 7.99 14.50
C PRO A 18 -10.19 8.16 13.33
N VAL A 19 -11.50 8.18 13.61
CA VAL A 19 -12.53 8.24 12.57
C VAL A 19 -12.45 9.60 11.87
N ALA A 20 -12.18 9.55 10.57
CA ALA A 20 -12.15 10.70 9.68
C ALA A 20 -13.50 10.89 8.94
N PRO A 21 -13.73 12.05 8.29
CA PRO A 21 -14.91 12.26 7.44
C PRO A 21 -15.13 11.11 6.45
N GLY A 22 -16.39 10.68 6.31
CA GLY A 22 -16.74 9.52 5.51
C GLY A 22 -16.48 8.17 6.20
N GLN A 23 -16.40 8.13 7.53
CA GLN A 23 -16.17 6.93 8.35
C GLN A 23 -14.83 6.23 8.07
N ARG A 24 -13.87 6.95 7.47
CA ARG A 24 -12.56 6.43 7.10
C ARG A 24 -11.74 6.17 8.36
N LYS A 25 -11.35 4.91 8.55
CA LYS A 25 -10.59 4.44 9.73
C LYS A 25 -9.59 3.32 9.41
N PHE A 26 -9.51 2.95 8.14
CA PHE A 26 -8.55 2.02 7.58
C PHE A 26 -7.81 2.70 6.44
N MET A 27 -6.68 2.14 6.03
CA MET A 27 -5.88 2.58 4.91
C MET A 27 -5.41 1.35 4.14
N LEU A 28 -5.78 1.26 2.87
CA LEU A 28 -5.16 0.32 1.93
C LEU A 28 -3.79 0.87 1.54
N VAL A 29 -2.75 0.05 1.63
CA VAL A 29 -1.40 0.39 1.19
C VAL A 29 -1.00 -0.60 0.11
N ALA A 30 -0.43 -0.07 -0.98
CA ALA A 30 0.08 -0.83 -2.09
C ALA A 30 1.49 -0.34 -2.43
N ILE A 31 2.43 -1.28 -2.58
CA ILE A 31 3.85 -0.97 -2.74
C ILE A 31 4.40 -1.74 -3.92
N GLU A 32 5.01 -1.04 -4.87
CA GLU A 32 5.76 -1.64 -5.95
C GLU A 32 7.16 -2.03 -5.46
N TYR A 33 7.52 -3.31 -5.62
CA TYR A 33 8.68 -3.89 -4.93
C TYR A 33 10.02 -3.41 -5.48
N PHE A 34 10.09 -2.95 -6.73
CA PHE A 34 11.34 -2.49 -7.32
C PHE A 34 11.69 -1.06 -6.92
N THR A 35 10.83 -0.12 -7.29
CA THR A 35 10.95 1.33 -7.05
C THR A 35 10.68 1.71 -5.60
N LYS A 36 10.03 0.83 -4.83
CA LYS A 36 9.43 1.15 -3.52
C LYS A 36 8.37 2.24 -3.63
N TRP A 37 7.76 2.43 -4.80
CA TRP A 37 6.67 3.37 -4.96
C TRP A 37 5.47 2.92 -4.13
N VAL A 38 4.95 3.83 -3.31
CA VAL A 38 3.82 3.55 -2.41
C VAL A 38 2.60 4.32 -2.87
N GLN A 39 1.46 3.65 -2.95
CA GLN A 39 0.15 4.25 -3.01
C GLN A 39 -0.63 3.84 -1.78
N ALA A 40 -1.34 4.79 -1.17
CA ALA A 40 -2.18 4.51 -0.02
C ALA A 40 -3.48 5.28 -0.11
N GLU A 41 -4.54 4.69 0.42
CA GLU A 41 -5.87 5.27 0.36
C GLU A 41 -6.68 5.01 1.63
N PRO A 42 -7.38 6.02 2.16
CA PRO A 42 -8.32 5.85 3.24
C PRO A 42 -9.57 5.04 2.88
N LEU A 43 -9.90 4.06 3.71
CA LEU A 43 -11.08 3.21 3.60
C LEU A 43 -11.99 3.34 4.82
N ALA A 44 -13.30 3.29 4.58
CA ALA A 44 -14.33 3.22 5.63
C ALA A 44 -14.49 1.81 6.18
N HIS A 45 -14.36 0.80 5.30
CA HIS A 45 -14.51 -0.61 5.65
C HIS A 45 -13.30 -1.41 5.16
N ILE A 46 -12.85 -2.35 6.00
CA ILE A 46 -11.77 -3.30 5.65
C ILE A 46 -12.12 -4.17 4.43
N THR A 47 -13.41 -4.36 4.15
CA THR A 47 -13.91 -5.15 3.01
C THR A 47 -14.04 -4.36 1.71
N GLN A 48 -13.74 -3.06 1.71
CA GLN A 48 -13.68 -2.30 0.46
C GLN A 48 -12.56 -2.88 -0.41
N ALA A 49 -12.95 -3.58 -1.48
CA ALA A 49 -12.00 -4.21 -2.36
C ALA A 49 -11.17 -3.15 -3.12
N PRO A 50 -9.89 -3.43 -3.42
CA PRO A 50 -9.02 -2.58 -4.26
C PRO A 50 -9.53 -2.36 -5.70
N GLY A 51 -10.69 -2.91 -6.06
CA GLY A 51 -11.12 -3.09 -7.45
C GLY A 51 -11.68 -1.86 -8.16
N SER A 52 -11.37 -0.65 -7.69
CA SER A 52 -11.77 0.61 -8.34
C SER A 52 -10.59 1.59 -8.49
N HIS A 53 -9.37 1.14 -8.23
CA HIS A 53 -8.27 2.05 -7.94
C HIS A 53 -7.19 2.01 -9.01
N PRO A 54 -6.86 3.17 -9.62
CA PRO A 54 -5.75 3.26 -10.54
C PRO A 54 -4.46 3.26 -9.72
N PHE A 55 -3.94 2.06 -9.44
CA PHE A 55 -2.51 1.97 -9.18
C PHE A 55 -1.77 2.65 -10.33
N VAL A 56 -0.68 3.35 -10.04
CA VAL A 56 0.15 3.94 -11.10
C VAL A 56 0.81 2.77 -11.81
N GLY A 57 0.19 2.34 -12.91
CA GLY A 57 0.50 1.12 -13.63
C GLY A 57 -0.37 -0.08 -13.21
N ILE A 58 -0.58 -1.00 -14.15
CA ILE A 58 -1.24 -2.29 -13.89
C ILE A 58 -0.17 -3.28 -13.41
N PRO A 59 -0.29 -3.85 -12.20
CA PRO A 59 0.64 -4.87 -11.73
C PRO A 59 0.51 -6.15 -12.56
N ARG A 60 1.58 -6.92 -12.70
CA ARG A 60 1.51 -8.29 -13.21
C ARG A 60 1.11 -9.25 -12.11
N GLU A 61 1.48 -8.91 -10.88
CA GLU A 61 1.23 -9.74 -9.71
C GLU A 61 1.03 -8.89 -8.47
N ILE A 62 0.05 -9.29 -7.66
CA ILE A 62 -0.24 -8.71 -6.35
C ILE A 62 -0.03 -9.79 -5.28
N ILE A 63 0.76 -9.47 -4.26
CA ILE A 63 0.97 -10.26 -3.05
C ILE A 63 0.15 -9.61 -1.93
N SER A 64 -0.59 -10.42 -1.18
CA SER A 64 -1.33 -9.98 0.01
C SER A 64 -1.23 -11.03 1.11
N ASP A 65 -1.58 -10.66 2.34
CA ASP A 65 -1.75 -11.64 3.40
C ASP A 65 -2.97 -12.55 3.18
N ASN A 66 -3.14 -13.55 4.04
CA ASN A 66 -4.28 -14.48 3.94
C ASN A 66 -5.62 -13.91 4.46
N GLY A 67 -5.70 -12.60 4.68
CA GLY A 67 -6.87 -11.90 5.19
C GLY A 67 -8.11 -12.07 4.32
N ARG A 68 -9.28 -12.15 4.97
CA ARG A 68 -10.57 -12.36 4.28
C ARG A 68 -10.89 -11.23 3.30
N GLN A 69 -10.42 -10.02 3.59
CA GLN A 69 -10.58 -8.85 2.72
C GLN A 69 -9.96 -9.04 1.32
N PHE A 70 -8.86 -9.82 1.22
CA PHE A 70 -8.18 -10.08 -0.04
C PHE A 70 -8.68 -11.35 -0.74
N LYS A 71 -9.53 -12.14 -0.09
CA LYS A 71 -10.14 -13.36 -0.65
C LYS A 71 -11.55 -13.14 -1.21
N GLY A 72 -12.05 -11.91 -1.16
CA GLY A 72 -13.38 -11.57 -1.64
C GLY A 72 -13.52 -11.70 -3.16
N ARG A 73 -14.75 -11.98 -3.61
CA ARG A 73 -15.09 -12.09 -5.03
C ARG A 73 -14.68 -10.85 -5.84
N ARG A 74 -14.88 -9.65 -5.28
CA ARG A 74 -14.62 -8.38 -5.98
C ARG A 74 -13.15 -8.15 -6.32
N ILE A 75 -12.21 -8.44 -5.41
CA ILE A 75 -10.76 -8.32 -5.71
C ILE A 75 -10.33 -9.41 -6.69
N HIS A 76 -10.89 -10.61 -6.58
CA HIS A 76 -10.63 -11.70 -7.51
C HIS A 76 -11.07 -11.34 -8.95
N GLU A 77 -12.31 -10.89 -9.12
CA GLU A 77 -12.85 -10.47 -10.43
C GLU A 77 -12.07 -9.29 -11.02
N TRP A 78 -11.66 -8.32 -10.19
CA TRP A 78 -10.84 -7.20 -10.63
C TRP A 78 -9.44 -7.66 -11.10
N CYS A 79 -8.77 -8.52 -10.34
CA CYS A 79 -7.49 -9.11 -10.74
C CYS A 79 -7.63 -9.90 -12.05
N GLN A 80 -8.68 -10.72 -12.18
CA GLN A 80 -8.95 -11.48 -13.41
C GLN A 80 -9.19 -10.57 -14.62
N GLY A 81 -10.02 -9.54 -14.48
CA GLY A 81 -10.36 -8.61 -15.56
C GLY A 81 -9.16 -7.80 -16.07
N LEU A 82 -8.13 -7.64 -15.25
CA LEU A 82 -6.88 -6.95 -15.61
C LEU A 82 -5.69 -7.90 -15.84
N HIS A 83 -5.93 -9.21 -15.87
CA HIS A 83 -4.89 -10.25 -15.99
C HIS A 83 -3.77 -10.16 -14.92
N ILE A 84 -4.12 -9.70 -13.72
CA ILE A 84 -3.23 -9.61 -12.56
C ILE A 84 -3.22 -10.97 -11.86
N ARG A 85 -2.03 -11.54 -11.66
CA ARG A 85 -1.88 -12.75 -10.83
C ARG A 85 -1.99 -12.39 -9.36
N GLN A 86 -2.95 -12.97 -8.64
CA GLN A 86 -3.05 -12.80 -7.20
C GLN A 86 -2.27 -13.91 -6.49
N ARG A 87 -1.38 -13.53 -5.57
CA ARG A 87 -0.68 -14.44 -4.66
C ARG A 87 -0.94 -14.06 -3.20
N PHE A 88 -0.94 -15.08 -2.35
CA PHE A 88 -1.08 -14.94 -0.91
C PHE A 88 0.22 -15.34 -0.24
N THR A 89 0.66 -14.60 0.77
CA THR A 89 1.82 -14.99 1.56
C THR A 89 1.52 -16.27 2.33
N SER A 90 2.42 -17.24 2.28
CA SER A 90 2.28 -18.44 3.11
C SER A 90 2.53 -18.07 4.57
N VAL A 91 1.84 -18.74 5.49
CA VAL A 91 2.09 -18.59 6.95
C VAL A 91 3.56 -18.87 7.30
N ALA A 92 4.24 -19.72 6.52
CA ALA A 92 5.64 -20.10 6.71
C ALA A 92 6.66 -19.09 6.15
N HIS A 93 6.25 -18.09 5.36
CA HIS A 93 7.16 -17.12 4.72
C HIS A 93 6.70 -15.66 4.92
N PRO A 94 6.77 -15.11 6.14
CA PRO A 94 6.38 -13.73 6.44
C PRO A 94 7.21 -12.68 5.68
N GLN A 95 8.43 -13.02 5.29
CA GLN A 95 9.37 -12.14 4.58
C GLN A 95 8.80 -11.57 3.28
N SER A 96 7.92 -12.31 2.60
CA SER A 96 7.25 -11.82 1.39
C SER A 96 6.33 -10.62 1.66
N ASN A 97 5.81 -10.48 2.89
CA ASN A 97 5.03 -9.32 3.33
C ASN A 97 5.87 -8.27 4.09
N GLY A 98 7.08 -8.63 4.51
CA GLY A 98 7.90 -7.80 5.40
C GLY A 98 8.19 -6.38 4.86
N GLN A 99 8.28 -6.21 3.53
CA GLN A 99 8.46 -4.87 2.95
C GLN A 99 7.21 -3.98 3.09
N VAL A 100 6.03 -4.59 2.98
CA VAL A 100 4.76 -3.91 3.19
C VAL A 100 4.61 -3.54 4.66
N GLU A 101 4.93 -4.44 5.58
CA GLU A 101 4.90 -4.18 7.02
C GLU A 101 5.87 -3.08 7.46
N VAL A 102 7.10 -3.07 6.94
CA VAL A 102 8.08 -1.99 7.21
C VAL A 102 7.55 -0.65 6.73
N THR A 103 7.03 -0.60 5.50
CA THR A 103 6.49 0.65 4.95
C THR A 103 5.24 1.11 5.69
N ASN A 104 4.35 0.21 6.05
CA ASN A 104 3.17 0.49 6.86
C ASN A 104 3.55 1.17 8.18
N ARG A 105 4.58 0.65 8.87
CA ARG A 105 5.11 1.29 10.08
C ARG A 105 5.63 2.71 9.82
N ILE A 106 6.36 2.93 8.72
CA ILE A 106 6.86 4.27 8.34
C ILE A 106 5.69 5.24 8.09
N LEU A 107 4.68 4.82 7.33
CA LEU A 107 3.50 5.65 7.05
C LEU A 107 2.70 5.97 8.31
N VAL A 108 2.41 4.96 9.13
CA VAL A 108 1.69 5.13 10.41
C VAL A 108 2.43 6.08 11.33
N GLN A 109 3.76 5.94 11.44
CA GLN A 109 4.57 6.83 12.26
C GLN A 109 4.56 8.27 11.71
N GLY A 110 4.70 8.43 10.39
CA GLY A 110 4.63 9.73 9.73
C GLY A 110 3.29 10.43 9.98
N ILE A 111 2.18 9.70 9.86
CA ILE A 111 0.83 10.20 10.16
C ILE A 111 0.73 10.66 11.62
N LYS A 112 1.14 9.81 12.57
CA LYS A 112 1.13 10.15 14.01
C LYS A 112 1.91 11.43 14.29
N SER A 113 3.14 11.53 13.79
CA SER A 113 3.98 12.71 13.99
C SER A 113 3.39 13.98 13.36
N ARG A 114 2.65 13.87 12.25
CA ARG A 114 1.95 15.00 11.65
C ARG A 114 0.75 15.44 12.50
N LEU A 115 -0.04 14.49 13.00
CA LEU A 115 -1.16 14.75 13.91
C LEU A 115 -0.69 15.40 15.21
N ASP A 116 0.40 14.92 15.81
CA ASP A 116 0.94 15.48 17.06
C ASP A 116 1.44 16.92 16.88
N ARG A 117 1.98 17.24 15.69
CA ARG A 117 2.60 18.55 15.42
C ARG A 117 1.64 19.60 14.90
N VAL A 118 0.72 19.21 14.00
CA VAL A 118 -0.16 20.14 13.27
C VAL A 118 -1.63 19.96 13.66
N GLY A 119 -1.98 18.85 14.31
CA GLY A 119 -3.37 18.50 14.62
C GLY A 119 -4.14 18.05 13.38
N GLY A 120 -5.46 18.11 13.46
CA GLY A 120 -6.35 17.83 12.32
C GLY A 120 -6.62 16.34 12.10
N ASN A 121 -6.90 16.00 10.85
CA ASN A 121 -7.39 14.69 10.46
C ASN A 121 -6.36 13.92 9.63
N TRP A 122 -6.18 12.63 9.95
CA TRP A 122 -5.12 11.81 9.37
C TRP A 122 -5.21 11.68 7.85
N THR A 123 -6.41 11.75 7.28
CA THR A 123 -6.58 11.64 5.81
C THR A 123 -6.08 12.87 5.07
N GLU A 124 -6.06 14.04 5.71
CA GLU A 124 -5.51 15.28 5.13
C GLU A 124 -3.98 15.24 5.13
N GLU A 125 -3.40 14.65 6.17
CA GLU A 125 -1.94 14.51 6.32
C GLU A 125 -1.35 13.37 5.48
N LEU A 126 -2.17 12.41 5.04
CA LEU A 126 -1.72 11.25 4.27
C LEU A 126 -0.93 11.66 3.02
N THR A 127 -1.40 12.66 2.28
CA THR A 127 -0.72 13.13 1.06
C THR A 127 0.67 13.67 1.37
N SER A 128 0.82 14.45 2.45
CA SER A 128 2.10 14.99 2.91
C SER A 128 3.08 13.89 3.32
N VAL A 129 2.58 12.87 4.03
CA VAL A 129 3.39 11.71 4.46
C VAL A 129 3.84 10.87 3.26
N LEU A 130 2.94 10.62 2.31
CA LEU A 130 3.26 9.91 1.06
C LEU A 130 4.30 10.67 0.24
N TRP A 131 4.17 12.00 0.13
CA TRP A 131 5.15 12.83 -0.57
C TRP A 131 6.53 12.70 0.06
N ALA A 132 6.62 12.90 1.39
CA ALA A 132 7.88 12.77 2.11
C ALA A 132 8.51 11.38 1.93
N TYR A 133 7.71 10.30 1.97
CA TYR A 133 8.20 8.96 1.71
C TYR A 133 8.77 8.84 0.28
N ARG A 134 8.03 9.30 -0.72
CA ARG A 134 8.37 9.17 -2.14
C ARG A 134 9.60 9.98 -2.55
N THR A 135 9.87 11.10 -1.90
CA THR A 135 11.01 11.96 -2.25
C THR A 135 12.24 11.75 -1.37
N THR A 136 12.18 10.88 -0.36
CA THR A 136 13.34 10.61 0.51
C THR A 136 14.13 9.40 -0.01
N PRO A 137 15.45 9.51 -0.23
CA PRO A 137 16.30 8.38 -0.58
C PRO A 137 16.12 7.17 0.35
N ARG A 138 16.09 5.95 -0.20
CA ARG A 138 16.00 4.71 0.58
C ARG A 138 17.40 4.12 0.76
N GLY A 139 17.73 3.66 1.96
CA GLY A 139 19.05 3.09 2.26
C GLY A 139 19.43 1.89 1.39
N SER A 140 18.46 1.15 0.87
CA SER A 140 18.69 0.01 -0.02
C SER A 140 19.08 0.38 -1.46
N THR A 141 18.63 1.54 -1.96
CA THR A 141 18.80 1.95 -3.36
C THR A 141 19.69 3.18 -3.52
N GLY A 142 19.88 3.99 -2.47
CA GLY A 142 20.49 5.32 -2.57
C GLY A 142 19.60 6.36 -3.26
N GLU A 143 18.59 5.91 -4.01
CA GLU A 143 17.62 6.71 -4.75
C GLU A 143 16.29 6.87 -3.99
N SER A 144 15.56 7.95 -4.28
CA SER A 144 14.19 8.13 -3.81
C SER A 144 13.21 7.30 -4.67
N PRO A 145 12.07 6.82 -4.12
CA PRO A 145 11.07 6.14 -4.93
C PRO A 145 10.62 6.96 -6.14
N PHE A 146 10.47 8.28 -5.97
CA PHE A 146 10.11 9.22 -7.03
C PHE A 146 11.15 9.29 -8.16
N SER A 147 12.44 9.14 -7.86
CA SER A 147 13.50 9.11 -8.88
C SER A 147 13.50 7.85 -9.75
N LEU A 148 12.80 6.79 -9.31
CA LEU A 148 12.82 5.46 -9.93
C LEU A 148 11.57 5.14 -10.77
N VAL A 149 10.53 5.98 -10.71
CA VAL A 149 9.28 5.87 -11.49
C VAL A 149 9.28 6.75 -12.73
#